data_AF-A0A078LGA8-F1
#
_entry.id   AF-A0A078LGA8-F1
#
_cell.length_a   1.000
_cell.length_b   1.000
_cell.length_c   1.000
_cell.angle_alpha   90.00
_cell.angle_beta   90.00
_cell.angle_gamma   90.00
#
_symmetry.space_group_name_H-M   'P 1'
#
loop_
_entity.id
_entity.type
_entity.pdbx_description
1 polymer ?
#
loop_
_entity_poly.entity_id
_entity_poly.type
_entity_poly.pdbx_seq_one_letter_code
_entity_poly.pdbx_strand_id
1 'polypeptide(L)'
;MREAMPSTLSFDDFLAACQRPLRRSIRVNTLKISVTDFLALTAPYGWSLTPVPWCEEGFWIERDDDESLPLGSTAEHLSGLFYIQEASSMLPVAALFAEGNTPERIMDVAAAPGSKTTQIAARMNNQGAILANEFSASRVKVLHANISRCGISNVALTHFDGRVFGAALPETFDAILLDAPCSGEGVVRKDPDALKNWSVESNLDIAATQRELIDSAFHALRPGGTLVYSTCTLNREENESVCLWLQETYPEAVEFLPLGDLFPEAERALTAEGFLHVFPQIYDCEGFFVARLRKTAAIPPLPAPGYKVGKFPFAPMKGREAMQITQAANASGLQWGENLHLWQRDKEVWLFPAEIEALIGKVRFSRLGIKLAESHNKGYRWQHEAVIALADPHHANAFELSHQEAEEWYRGRDVYPQTAPSADDVLVTFQHQPIGLAKRIGSRLKNSYPRELVRDGKLFTGND
;
A
#
# COMPACT_ATOMS: atom_id res chain seq x y z
N MET A 1 -21.12 -12.38 -20.42
CA MET A 1 -20.05 -13.34 -20.10
C MET A 1 -19.85 -14.42 -21.14
N ARG A 2 -20.80 -15.35 -21.39
CA ARG A 2 -20.58 -16.45 -22.36
C ARG A 2 -20.16 -15.96 -23.76
N GLU A 3 -20.74 -14.87 -24.23
CA GLU A 3 -20.41 -14.27 -25.53
C GLU A 3 -19.14 -13.41 -25.51
N ALA A 4 -18.73 -12.93 -24.33
CA ALA A 4 -17.57 -12.05 -24.15
C ALA A 4 -16.27 -12.82 -23.85
N MET A 5 -16.38 -14.09 -23.48
CA MET A 5 -15.24 -14.92 -23.12
C MET A 5 -14.45 -15.33 -24.38
N PRO A 6 -13.10 -15.29 -24.34
CA PRO A 6 -12.28 -15.82 -25.42
C PRO A 6 -12.64 -17.27 -25.75
N SER A 7 -12.67 -17.61 -27.04
CA SER A 7 -12.98 -18.98 -27.51
C SER A 7 -11.99 -20.05 -27.03
N THR A 8 -10.82 -19.62 -26.56
CA THR A 8 -9.78 -20.47 -25.94
C THR A 8 -10.11 -20.89 -24.51
N LEU A 9 -11.11 -20.28 -23.87
CA LEU A 9 -11.51 -20.57 -22.49
C LEU A 9 -12.86 -21.30 -22.45
N SER A 10 -12.99 -22.20 -21.48
CA SER A 10 -14.24 -22.91 -21.20
C SER A 10 -15.12 -22.09 -20.24
N PHE A 11 -16.36 -21.83 -20.66
CA PHE A 11 -17.36 -21.19 -19.79
C PHE A 11 -17.74 -22.05 -18.58
N ASP A 12 -17.70 -23.38 -18.73
CA ASP A 12 -18.00 -24.29 -17.64
C ASP A 12 -16.89 -24.29 -16.59
N ASP A 13 -15.62 -24.19 -17.01
CA ASP A 13 -14.48 -24.07 -16.10
C ASP A 13 -14.49 -22.72 -15.36
N PHE A 14 -14.88 -21.64 -16.04
CA PHE A 14 -15.14 -20.35 -15.40
C PHE A 14 -16.18 -20.46 -14.29
N LEU A 15 -17.33 -21.06 -14.60
CA LEU A 15 -18.40 -21.22 -13.62
C LEU A 15 -17.95 -22.07 -12.43
N ALA A 16 -17.24 -23.17 -12.70
CA ALA A 16 -16.67 -24.02 -11.66
C ALA A 16 -15.65 -23.26 -10.79
N ALA A 17 -14.78 -22.44 -11.38
CA ALA A 17 -13.84 -21.62 -10.64
C ALA A 17 -14.54 -20.58 -9.76
N CYS A 18 -15.57 -19.91 -10.26
CA CYS A 18 -16.37 -18.95 -9.51
C CYS A 18 -17.10 -19.56 -8.30
N GLN A 19 -17.44 -20.84 -8.36
CA GLN A 19 -18.11 -21.56 -7.27
C GLN A 19 -17.16 -22.13 -6.21
N ARG A 20 -15.84 -22.09 -6.46
CA ARG A 20 -14.82 -22.54 -5.50
C ARG A 20 -14.36 -21.37 -4.63
N PRO A 21 -14.15 -21.61 -3.32
CA PRO A 21 -13.54 -20.62 -2.44
C PRO A 21 -12.23 -20.08 -3.01
N LEU A 22 -11.99 -18.80 -2.75
CA LEU A 22 -10.74 -18.15 -3.12
C LEU A 22 -9.58 -18.67 -2.24
N ARG A 23 -8.43 -18.95 -2.86
CA ARG A 23 -7.20 -19.26 -2.13
C ARG A 23 -6.72 -18.01 -1.39
N ARG A 24 -6.40 -18.15 -0.11
CA ARG A 24 -5.84 -17.04 0.67
C ARG A 24 -4.44 -16.72 0.13
N SER A 25 -4.06 -15.45 0.17
CA SER A 25 -2.74 -15.01 -0.25
C SER A 25 -2.20 -13.90 0.64
N ILE A 26 -0.88 -13.86 0.74
CA ILE A 26 -0.11 -12.87 1.49
C ILE A 26 0.98 -12.31 0.60
N ARG A 27 1.45 -11.10 0.92
CA ARG A 27 2.59 -10.46 0.27
C ARG A 27 3.59 -9.99 1.33
N VAL A 28 4.83 -10.44 1.22
CA VAL A 28 5.94 -10.01 2.08
C VAL A 28 6.21 -8.52 1.89
N ASN A 29 6.47 -7.82 2.99
CA ASN A 29 6.89 -6.43 3.01
C ASN A 29 8.43 -6.35 3.07
N THR A 30 9.04 -6.19 1.90
CA THR A 30 10.49 -6.15 1.74
C THR A 30 11.18 -4.93 2.34
N LEU A 31 10.42 -3.94 2.83
CA LEU A 31 10.95 -2.86 3.67
C LEU A 31 11.40 -3.35 5.06
N LYS A 32 10.89 -4.49 5.51
CA LYS A 32 11.13 -5.03 6.87
C LYS A 32 11.93 -6.32 6.89
N ILE A 33 11.74 -7.18 5.90
CA ILE A 33 12.33 -8.52 5.87
C ILE A 33 12.48 -9.01 4.43
N SER A 34 13.55 -9.74 4.14
CA SER A 34 13.72 -10.39 2.83
C SER A 34 12.72 -11.55 2.68
N VAL A 35 12.42 -11.95 1.44
CA VAL A 35 11.57 -13.12 1.19
C VAL A 35 12.17 -14.39 1.81
N THR A 36 13.48 -14.58 1.68
CA THR A 36 14.20 -15.73 2.24
C THR A 36 14.10 -15.77 3.77
N ASP A 37 14.31 -14.64 4.45
CA ASP A 37 14.24 -14.57 5.90
C ASP A 37 12.80 -14.74 6.40
N PHE A 38 11.80 -14.24 5.65
CA PHE A 38 10.39 -14.44 5.98
C PHE A 38 9.99 -15.91 5.92
N LEU A 39 10.41 -16.63 4.87
CA LEU A 39 10.15 -18.07 4.74
C LEU A 39 10.83 -18.86 5.87
N ALA A 40 12.05 -18.49 6.25
CA ALA A 40 12.75 -19.12 7.38
C ALA A 40 12.06 -18.84 8.73
N LEU A 41 11.64 -17.59 8.95
CA LEU A 41 10.96 -17.16 10.17
C LEU A 41 9.61 -17.88 10.36
N THR A 42 8.86 -18.09 9.28
CA THR A 42 7.50 -18.65 9.31
C THR A 42 7.45 -20.16 9.11
N ALA A 43 8.57 -20.81 8.76
CA ALA A 43 8.66 -22.27 8.61
C ALA A 43 8.14 -23.07 9.83
N PRO A 44 8.36 -22.66 11.10
CA PRO A 44 7.83 -23.36 12.27
C PRO A 44 6.29 -23.40 12.34
N TYR A 45 5.59 -22.53 11.62
CA TYR A 45 4.13 -22.57 11.54
C TYR A 45 3.58 -23.67 10.63
N GLY A 46 4.43 -24.30 9.82
CA GLY A 46 3.99 -25.35 8.89
C GLY A 46 3.09 -24.85 7.76
N TRP A 47 3.14 -23.56 7.41
CA TRP A 47 2.37 -23.01 6.30
C TRP A 47 2.90 -23.53 4.97
N SER A 48 1.99 -23.91 4.07
CA SER A 48 2.31 -24.17 2.67
C SER A 48 2.20 -22.87 1.89
N LEU A 49 3.35 -22.36 1.41
CA LEU A 49 3.45 -21.09 0.69
C LEU A 49 3.81 -21.35 -0.78
N THR A 50 2.82 -21.23 -1.67
CA THR A 50 3.01 -21.36 -3.12
C THR A 50 3.29 -20.00 -3.75
N PRO A 51 4.39 -19.81 -4.49
CA PRO A 51 4.70 -18.52 -5.13
C PRO A 51 3.62 -18.04 -6.11
N VAL A 52 3.36 -16.74 -6.12
CA VAL A 52 2.52 -16.07 -7.11
C VAL A 52 3.39 -15.68 -8.32
N PRO A 53 3.08 -16.13 -9.56
CA PRO A 53 3.98 -15.96 -10.71
C PRO A 53 4.38 -14.52 -11.06
N TRP A 54 3.49 -13.56 -10.78
CA TRP A 54 3.68 -12.14 -11.11
C TRP A 54 4.13 -11.28 -9.93
N CYS A 55 4.40 -11.87 -8.77
CA CYS A 55 4.88 -11.15 -7.60
C CYS A 55 5.82 -12.03 -6.80
N GLU A 56 7.14 -11.80 -6.90
CA GLU A 56 8.16 -12.57 -6.18
C GLU A 56 7.99 -12.54 -4.66
N GLU A 57 7.41 -11.45 -4.14
CA GLU A 57 7.09 -11.28 -2.73
C GLU A 57 5.71 -11.85 -2.34
N GLY A 58 4.95 -12.39 -3.29
CA GLY A 58 3.58 -12.87 -3.13
C GLY A 58 3.47 -14.39 -3.03
N PHE A 59 2.64 -14.87 -2.11
CA PHE A 59 2.41 -16.30 -1.90
C PHE A 59 0.92 -16.58 -1.69
N TRP A 60 0.41 -17.64 -2.31
CA TRP A 60 -0.78 -18.31 -1.81
C TRP A 60 -0.42 -19.09 -0.56
N ILE A 61 -1.31 -19.05 0.44
CA ILE A 61 -1.08 -19.66 1.75
C ILE A 61 -2.17 -20.68 2.06
N GLU A 62 -1.72 -21.87 2.45
CA GLU A 62 -2.55 -22.97 2.96
C GLU A 62 -2.07 -23.34 4.36
N ARG A 63 -3.02 -23.57 5.29
CA ARG A 63 -2.75 -23.81 6.71
C ARG A 63 -3.68 -24.89 7.25
N ASP A 64 -3.14 -25.78 8.08
CA ASP A 64 -3.92 -26.85 8.73
C ASP A 64 -4.84 -26.32 9.84
N ASP A 65 -4.51 -25.16 10.43
CA ASP A 65 -5.16 -24.58 11.60
C ASP A 65 -6.02 -23.35 11.27
N ASP A 66 -6.62 -23.33 10.08
CA ASP A 66 -7.17 -22.12 9.46
C ASP A 66 -8.28 -21.42 10.29
N GLU A 67 -8.89 -22.12 11.24
CA GLU A 67 -9.88 -21.66 12.22
C GLU A 67 -9.32 -21.25 13.60
N SER A 68 -8.08 -21.63 13.92
CA SER A 68 -7.51 -21.53 15.28
C SER A 68 -6.89 -20.16 15.58
N LEU A 69 -6.28 -19.51 14.58
CA LEU A 69 -5.65 -18.18 14.68
C LEU A 69 -5.83 -17.40 13.36
N PRO A 70 -6.54 -16.25 13.38
CA PRO A 70 -6.64 -15.40 12.20
C PRO A 70 -5.26 -14.89 11.76
N LEU A 71 -4.98 -14.89 10.45
CA LEU A 71 -3.71 -14.35 9.90
C LEU A 71 -3.40 -12.94 10.40
N GLY A 72 -4.43 -12.11 10.55
CA GLY A 72 -4.29 -10.74 11.05
C GLY A 72 -3.84 -10.61 12.51
N SER A 73 -3.85 -11.71 13.26
CA SER A 73 -3.46 -11.78 14.68
C SER A 73 -2.08 -12.45 14.90
N THR A 74 -1.38 -12.80 13.82
CA THR A 74 0.00 -13.30 13.87
C THR A 74 0.98 -12.17 14.20
N ALA A 75 2.11 -12.49 14.82
CA ALA A 75 3.11 -11.48 15.21
C ALA A 75 3.65 -10.73 13.98
N GLU A 76 3.91 -11.49 12.91
CA GLU A 76 4.46 -11.03 11.64
C GLU A 76 3.51 -10.05 10.95
N HIS A 77 2.18 -10.28 11.05
CA HIS A 77 1.21 -9.31 10.55
C HIS A 77 1.21 -8.03 11.39
N LEU A 78 1.26 -8.14 12.71
CA LEU A 78 1.20 -7.01 13.64
C LEU A 78 2.44 -6.10 13.54
N SER A 79 3.62 -6.66 13.28
CA SER A 79 4.87 -5.92 13.01
C SER A 79 5.01 -5.47 11.54
N GLY A 80 4.06 -5.86 10.68
CA GLY A 80 3.96 -5.39 9.29
C GLY A 80 4.90 -6.10 8.32
N LEU A 81 5.30 -7.35 8.60
CA LEU A 81 6.20 -8.15 7.75
C LEU A 81 5.50 -8.69 6.51
N PHE A 82 4.18 -8.80 6.53
CA PHE A 82 3.39 -9.13 5.36
C PHE A 82 2.05 -8.38 5.33
N TYR A 83 1.46 -8.34 4.15
CA TYR A 83 0.12 -7.81 3.89
C TYR A 83 -0.79 -8.95 3.42
N ILE A 84 -2.01 -9.03 3.97
CA ILE A 84 -3.04 -9.95 3.47
C ILE A 84 -3.68 -9.32 2.24
N GLN A 85 -3.33 -9.80 1.05
CA GLN A 85 -3.71 -9.21 -0.23
C GLN A 85 -4.00 -10.33 -1.22
N GLU A 86 -5.08 -10.17 -1.98
CA GLU A 86 -5.45 -11.01 -3.11
C GLU A 86 -4.36 -11.07 -4.17
N ALA A 87 -4.07 -12.26 -4.71
CA ALA A 87 -3.03 -12.46 -5.70
C ALA A 87 -3.25 -11.57 -6.94
N SER A 88 -4.48 -11.48 -7.45
CA SER A 88 -4.83 -10.60 -8.57
C SER A 88 -4.54 -9.12 -8.30
N SER A 89 -4.76 -8.66 -7.06
CA SER A 89 -4.53 -7.28 -6.63
C SER A 89 -3.05 -6.90 -6.59
N MET A 90 -2.13 -7.87 -6.69
CA MET A 90 -0.68 -7.64 -6.82
C MET A 90 -0.25 -7.29 -8.26
N LEU A 91 -1.07 -7.66 -9.24
CA LEU A 91 -0.76 -7.58 -10.68
C LEU A 91 -0.63 -6.12 -11.20
N PRO A 92 -1.48 -5.15 -10.80
CA PRO A 92 -1.33 -3.76 -11.23
C PRO A 92 0.01 -3.14 -10.85
N VAL A 93 0.51 -3.46 -9.66
CA VAL A 93 1.79 -2.92 -9.19
C VAL A 93 2.95 -3.62 -9.92
N ALA A 94 2.86 -4.92 -10.17
CA ALA A 94 3.83 -5.61 -11.02
C ALA A 94 3.93 -4.96 -12.41
N ALA A 95 2.78 -4.67 -13.05
CA ALA A 95 2.74 -3.96 -14.33
C ALA A 95 3.32 -2.54 -14.25
N LEU A 96 3.09 -1.82 -13.15
CA LEU A 96 3.59 -0.44 -12.95
C LEU A 96 5.13 -0.38 -12.93
N PHE A 97 5.79 -1.40 -12.39
CA PHE A 97 7.26 -1.47 -12.27
C PHE A 97 7.92 -2.39 -13.32
N ALA A 98 7.14 -2.95 -14.26
CA ALA A 98 7.66 -3.84 -15.29
C ALA A 98 8.67 -3.13 -16.21
N GLU A 99 9.53 -3.92 -16.88
CA GLU A 99 10.61 -3.43 -17.75
C GLU A 99 11.60 -2.48 -17.06
N GLY A 100 11.76 -2.60 -15.74
CA GLY A 100 12.69 -1.75 -14.98
C GLY A 100 12.21 -0.30 -14.85
N ASN A 101 10.91 -0.04 -14.96
CA ASN A 101 10.35 1.28 -14.70
C ASN A 101 10.57 1.68 -13.23
N THR A 102 11.32 2.78 -13.00
CA THR A 102 11.66 3.29 -11.66
C THR A 102 11.14 4.73 -11.47
N PRO A 103 9.81 4.92 -11.34
CA PRO A 103 9.23 6.25 -11.13
C PRO A 103 9.58 6.81 -9.74
N GLU A 104 9.79 8.12 -9.64
CA GLU A 104 10.12 8.82 -8.38
C GLU A 104 8.89 9.43 -7.73
N ARG A 105 7.92 9.89 -8.53
CA ARG A 105 6.64 10.41 -8.05
C ARG A 105 5.47 9.61 -8.61
N ILE A 106 4.79 8.87 -7.73
CA ILE A 106 3.68 7.99 -8.07
C ILE A 106 2.37 8.51 -7.48
N MET A 107 1.26 8.33 -8.18
CA MET A 107 -0.08 8.50 -7.61
C MET A 107 -0.83 7.17 -7.56
N ASP A 108 -1.48 6.90 -6.43
CA ASP A 108 -2.48 5.84 -6.28
C ASP A 108 -3.84 6.51 -6.10
N VAL A 109 -4.70 6.45 -7.13
CA VAL A 109 -5.92 7.28 -7.22
C VAL A 109 -7.03 6.82 -6.27
N ALA A 110 -7.08 5.52 -5.98
CA ALA A 110 -8.09 4.87 -5.15
C ALA A 110 -7.41 3.92 -4.14
N ALA A 111 -6.66 4.51 -3.22
CA ALA A 111 -5.64 3.84 -2.45
C ALA A 111 -6.16 2.93 -1.34
N ALA A 112 -7.34 3.16 -0.76
CA ALA A 112 -7.78 2.33 0.36
C ALA A 112 -8.18 0.92 -0.11
N PRO A 113 -7.90 -0.12 0.70
CA PRO A 113 -7.39 -0.07 2.07
C PRO A 113 -5.87 0.08 2.21
N GLY A 114 -5.10 0.16 1.12
CA GLY A 114 -3.65 0.38 1.12
C GLY A 114 -2.82 -0.80 0.60
N SER A 115 -3.44 -1.85 0.07
CA SER A 115 -2.72 -3.04 -0.42
C SER A 115 -1.74 -2.70 -1.55
N LYS A 116 -2.21 -1.94 -2.56
CA LYS A 116 -1.39 -1.49 -3.69
C LYS A 116 -0.42 -0.39 -3.28
N THR A 117 -0.86 0.60 -2.51
CA THR A 117 0.01 1.68 -1.99
C THR A 117 1.22 1.11 -1.21
N THR A 118 0.99 0.12 -0.35
CA THR A 118 2.07 -0.49 0.44
C THR A 118 3.01 -1.34 -0.41
N GLN A 119 2.51 -1.95 -1.48
CA GLN A 119 3.33 -2.69 -2.44
C GLN A 119 4.21 -1.73 -3.27
N ILE A 120 3.62 -0.61 -3.71
CA ILE A 120 4.34 0.46 -4.40
C ILE A 120 5.47 0.99 -3.52
N ALA A 121 5.18 1.33 -2.26
CA ALA A 121 6.18 1.83 -1.32
C ALA A 121 7.35 0.85 -1.10
N ALA A 122 7.05 -0.45 -1.03
CA ALA A 122 8.07 -1.49 -0.93
C ALA A 122 8.93 -1.60 -2.20
N ARG A 123 8.33 -1.59 -3.39
CA ARG A 123 9.05 -1.59 -4.69
C ARG A 123 9.91 -0.33 -4.88
N MET A 124 9.51 0.80 -4.30
CA MET A 124 10.29 2.04 -4.28
C MET A 124 11.37 2.07 -3.18
N ASN A 125 11.48 1.04 -2.34
CA ASN A 125 12.38 1.03 -1.17
C ASN A 125 12.22 2.27 -0.27
N ASN A 126 10.97 2.72 -0.05
CA ASN A 126 10.65 3.95 0.71
C ASN A 126 11.34 5.23 0.14
N GLN A 127 11.78 5.23 -1.12
CA GLN A 127 12.32 6.40 -1.83
C GLN A 127 11.24 7.13 -2.62
N GLY A 128 11.56 8.32 -3.13
CA GLY A 128 10.61 9.14 -3.90
C GLY A 128 9.39 9.58 -3.07
N ALA A 129 8.24 9.73 -3.72
CA ALA A 129 6.97 10.01 -3.06
C ALA A 129 5.76 9.36 -3.73
N ILE A 130 4.78 9.00 -2.92
CA ILE A 130 3.49 8.48 -3.35
C ILE A 130 2.39 9.44 -2.88
N LEU A 131 1.54 9.90 -3.80
CA LEU A 131 0.27 10.55 -3.46
C LEU A 131 -0.83 9.48 -3.43
N ALA A 132 -1.25 9.08 -2.24
CA ALA A 132 -2.33 8.11 -2.04
C ALA A 132 -3.65 8.85 -1.80
N ASN A 133 -4.54 8.80 -2.79
CA ASN A 133 -5.86 9.41 -2.69
C ASN A 133 -6.92 8.38 -2.31
N GLU A 134 -7.85 8.75 -1.44
CA GLU A 134 -9.04 7.95 -1.16
C GLU A 134 -10.26 8.86 -1.10
N PHE A 135 -11.32 8.52 -1.84
CA PHE A 135 -12.55 9.31 -1.86
C PHE A 135 -13.38 9.15 -0.58
N SER A 136 -13.36 7.98 0.06
CA SER A 136 -14.16 7.71 1.25
C SER A 136 -13.42 8.08 2.55
N ALA A 137 -13.89 9.13 3.23
CA ALA A 137 -13.33 9.58 4.50
C ALA A 137 -13.22 8.48 5.57
N SER A 138 -14.15 7.52 5.60
CA SER A 138 -14.12 6.40 6.55
C SER A 138 -12.97 5.43 6.25
N ARG A 139 -12.61 5.27 4.97
CA ARG A 139 -11.55 4.37 4.51
C ARG A 139 -10.15 4.99 4.59
N VAL A 140 -10.03 6.32 4.60
CA VAL A 140 -8.75 7.04 4.82
C VAL A 140 -8.06 6.59 6.12
N LYS A 141 -8.83 6.35 7.20
CA LYS A 141 -8.28 5.87 8.47
C LYS A 141 -7.67 4.47 8.35
N VAL A 142 -8.31 3.58 7.61
CA VAL A 142 -7.83 2.22 7.35
C VAL A 142 -6.57 2.25 6.50
N LEU A 143 -6.56 3.09 5.47
CA LEU A 143 -5.38 3.33 4.63
C LEU A 143 -4.18 3.79 5.47
N HIS A 144 -4.36 4.81 6.32
CA HIS A 144 -3.29 5.29 7.19
C HIS A 144 -2.81 4.23 8.18
N ALA A 145 -3.72 3.45 8.79
CA ALA A 145 -3.35 2.38 9.70
C ALA A 145 -2.47 1.31 9.02
N ASN A 146 -2.78 0.94 7.79
CA ASN A 146 -1.97 -0.02 7.01
C ASN A 146 -0.60 0.57 6.63
N ILE A 147 -0.55 1.83 6.17
CA ILE A 147 0.70 2.54 5.87
C ILE A 147 1.61 2.58 7.11
N SER A 148 1.05 2.96 8.25
CA SER A 148 1.78 3.04 9.52
C SER A 148 2.29 1.67 9.98
N ARG A 149 1.48 0.61 9.86
CA ARG A 149 1.89 -0.75 10.27
C ARG A 149 3.05 -1.26 9.43
N CYS A 150 3.06 -0.97 8.13
CA CYS A 150 4.11 -1.40 7.21
C CYS A 150 5.40 -0.55 7.30
N GLY A 151 5.42 0.52 8.11
CA GLY A 151 6.61 1.37 8.26
C GLY A 151 6.90 2.24 7.02
N ILE A 152 5.86 2.67 6.33
CA ILE A 152 5.99 3.46 5.10
C ILE A 152 6.13 4.95 5.44
N SER A 153 7.13 5.60 4.85
CA SER A 153 7.46 7.01 5.13
C SER A 153 7.32 7.93 3.92
N ASN A 154 7.29 7.36 2.70
CA ASN A 154 7.25 8.11 1.44
C ASN A 154 5.83 8.45 0.92
N VAL A 155 4.78 8.37 1.75
CA VAL A 155 3.39 8.59 1.32
C VAL A 155 2.82 9.91 1.85
N ALA A 156 2.07 10.61 1.00
CA ALA A 156 1.14 11.66 1.39
C ALA A 156 -0.31 11.25 1.05
N LEU A 157 -1.25 11.56 1.93
CA LEU A 157 -2.65 11.21 1.78
C LEU A 157 -3.48 12.42 1.35
N THR A 158 -4.37 12.22 0.39
CA THR A 158 -5.41 13.17 0.01
C THR A 158 -6.80 12.56 0.10
N HIS A 159 -7.81 13.42 0.17
CA HIS A 159 -9.21 13.02 0.19
C HIS A 159 -9.97 13.88 -0.81
N PHE A 160 -9.95 13.42 -2.07
CA PHE A 160 -10.61 14.05 -3.19
C PHE A 160 -11.33 13.03 -4.06
N ASP A 161 -12.25 13.55 -4.85
CA ASP A 161 -12.68 12.91 -6.07
C ASP A 161 -11.51 12.81 -7.05
N GLY A 162 -11.20 11.61 -7.55
CA GLY A 162 -10.07 11.37 -8.46
C GLY A 162 -10.13 12.22 -9.74
N ARG A 163 -11.31 12.72 -10.12
CA ARG A 163 -11.53 13.54 -11.31
C ARG A 163 -10.89 14.93 -11.24
N VAL A 164 -10.43 15.37 -10.06
CA VAL A 164 -9.84 16.71 -9.89
C VAL A 164 -8.37 16.79 -10.29
N PHE A 165 -7.66 15.67 -10.32
CA PHE A 165 -6.18 15.67 -10.35
C PHE A 165 -5.61 16.12 -11.69
N GLY A 166 -6.27 15.84 -12.81
CA GLY A 166 -5.82 16.29 -14.13
C GLY A 166 -5.64 17.79 -14.23
N ALA A 167 -6.61 18.56 -13.73
CA ALA A 167 -6.53 20.02 -13.69
C ALA A 167 -5.65 20.54 -12.54
N ALA A 168 -5.63 19.84 -11.40
CA ALA A 168 -4.95 20.30 -10.19
C ALA A 168 -3.45 20.07 -10.18
N LEU A 169 -3.02 18.94 -10.74
CA LEU A 169 -1.65 18.44 -10.74
C LEU A 169 -1.27 18.00 -12.17
N PRO A 170 -1.36 18.90 -13.18
CA PRO A 170 -1.05 18.54 -14.56
C PRO A 170 0.41 18.07 -14.67
N GLU A 171 0.63 17.02 -15.46
CA GLU A 171 1.96 16.51 -15.84
C GLU A 171 2.94 16.35 -14.66
N THR A 172 2.42 15.90 -13.52
CA THR A 172 3.12 15.91 -12.23
C THR A 172 3.76 14.56 -11.90
N PHE A 173 3.13 13.46 -12.29
CA PHE A 173 3.53 12.12 -11.87
C PHE A 173 4.28 11.39 -12.98
N ASP A 174 5.27 10.60 -12.58
CA ASP A 174 6.03 9.72 -13.49
C ASP A 174 5.26 8.43 -13.75
N ALA A 175 4.50 7.99 -12.75
CA ALA A 175 3.57 6.89 -12.90
C ALA A 175 2.30 7.10 -12.09
N ILE A 176 1.19 6.56 -12.58
CA ILE A 176 -0.11 6.59 -11.90
C ILE A 176 -0.71 5.19 -11.93
N LEU A 177 -1.25 4.77 -10.80
CA LEU A 177 -2.09 3.59 -10.68
C LEU A 177 -3.53 4.03 -10.45
N LEU A 178 -4.41 3.67 -11.40
CA LEU A 178 -5.85 3.83 -11.32
C LEU A 178 -6.51 2.45 -11.20
N ASP A 179 -6.66 1.98 -9.97
CA ASP A 179 -7.53 0.84 -9.65
C ASP A 179 -8.96 1.35 -9.52
N ALA A 180 -9.69 1.33 -10.62
CA ALA A 180 -10.93 2.07 -10.70
C ALA A 180 -12.07 1.39 -9.93
N PRO A 181 -12.96 2.15 -9.27
CA PRO A 181 -14.21 1.59 -8.76
C PRO A 181 -14.97 0.95 -9.92
N CYS A 182 -15.41 -0.28 -9.74
CA CYS A 182 -16.03 -1.09 -10.79
C CYS A 182 -17.21 -1.90 -10.24
N SER A 183 -17.93 -2.60 -11.13
CA SER A 183 -19.05 -3.49 -10.77
C SER A 183 -18.66 -4.73 -9.95
N GLY A 184 -17.36 -5.06 -9.86
CA GLY A 184 -16.84 -6.09 -8.96
C GLY A 184 -17.17 -7.54 -9.35
N GLU A 185 -17.43 -7.81 -10.64
CA GLU A 185 -17.82 -9.14 -11.13
C GLU A 185 -16.78 -10.23 -10.85
N GLY A 186 -15.50 -9.87 -10.76
CA GLY A 186 -14.40 -10.79 -10.46
C GLY A 186 -14.28 -11.19 -9.00
N VAL A 187 -15.07 -10.58 -8.10
CA VAL A 187 -14.96 -10.74 -6.64
C VAL A 187 -15.91 -11.81 -6.08
N VAL A 188 -16.73 -12.45 -6.93
CA VAL A 188 -17.74 -13.46 -6.52
C VAL A 188 -17.20 -14.63 -5.71
N ARG A 189 -15.91 -15.00 -5.92
CA ARG A 189 -15.24 -16.06 -5.14
C ARG A 189 -14.97 -15.67 -3.67
N LYS A 190 -14.91 -14.36 -3.40
CA LYS A 190 -14.65 -13.78 -2.09
C LYS A 190 -15.93 -13.35 -1.40
N ASP A 191 -16.84 -12.73 -2.15
CA ASP A 191 -18.14 -12.26 -1.66
C ASP A 191 -19.25 -12.80 -2.57
N PRO A 192 -20.00 -13.83 -2.13
CA PRO A 192 -21.13 -14.37 -2.88
C PRO A 192 -22.23 -13.35 -3.20
N ASP A 193 -22.32 -12.26 -2.43
CA ASP A 193 -23.30 -11.18 -2.61
C ASP A 193 -22.76 -10.03 -3.49
N ALA A 194 -21.54 -10.13 -4.04
CA ALA A 194 -20.90 -9.05 -4.82
C ALA A 194 -21.78 -8.53 -5.97
N LEU A 195 -22.57 -9.42 -6.60
CA LEU A 195 -23.42 -9.09 -7.74
C LEU A 195 -24.86 -8.70 -7.38
N LYS A 196 -25.18 -8.54 -6.09
CA LYS A 196 -26.56 -8.31 -5.63
C LYS A 196 -27.20 -7.03 -6.21
N ASN A 197 -26.40 -6.00 -6.44
CA ASN A 197 -26.85 -4.72 -7.00
C ASN A 197 -26.40 -4.52 -8.46
N TRP A 198 -25.99 -5.60 -9.14
CA TRP A 198 -25.49 -5.54 -10.49
C TRP A 198 -26.61 -5.27 -11.50
N SER A 199 -26.39 -4.35 -12.45
CA SER A 199 -27.26 -4.11 -13.59
C SER A 199 -26.48 -3.51 -14.75
N VAL A 200 -26.98 -3.72 -15.99
CA VAL A 200 -26.36 -3.14 -17.19
C VAL A 200 -26.32 -1.61 -17.12
N GLU A 201 -27.38 -0.98 -16.64
CA GLU A 201 -27.46 0.48 -16.45
C GLU A 201 -26.38 0.95 -15.46
N SER A 202 -26.23 0.28 -14.32
CA SER A 202 -25.19 0.59 -13.35
C SER A 202 -23.79 0.43 -13.93
N ASN A 203 -23.54 -0.59 -14.74
CA ASN A 203 -22.23 -0.80 -15.38
C ASN A 203 -21.89 0.35 -16.35
N LEU A 204 -22.87 0.85 -17.11
CA LEU A 204 -22.66 1.97 -18.03
C LEU A 204 -22.35 3.29 -17.29
N ASP A 205 -23.02 3.55 -16.16
CA ASP A 205 -22.75 4.71 -15.30
C ASP A 205 -21.36 4.61 -14.64
N ILE A 206 -20.98 3.41 -14.23
CA ILE A 206 -19.64 3.12 -13.69
C ILE A 206 -18.59 3.34 -14.77
N ALA A 207 -18.78 2.81 -15.99
CA ALA A 207 -17.86 3.03 -17.11
C ALA A 207 -17.73 4.52 -17.47
N ALA A 208 -18.82 5.30 -17.38
CA ALA A 208 -18.75 6.75 -17.55
C ALA A 208 -17.87 7.42 -16.48
N THR A 209 -18.04 7.02 -15.22
CA THR A 209 -17.18 7.49 -14.12
C THR A 209 -15.71 7.11 -14.34
N GLN A 210 -15.44 5.89 -14.82
CA GLN A 210 -14.10 5.41 -15.11
C GLN A 210 -13.42 6.20 -16.23
N ARG A 211 -14.17 6.61 -17.28
CA ARG A 211 -13.67 7.51 -18.34
C ARG A 211 -13.22 8.87 -17.78
N GLU A 212 -14.01 9.47 -16.88
CA GLU A 212 -13.63 10.73 -16.23
C GLU A 212 -12.40 10.57 -15.32
N LEU A 213 -12.28 9.44 -14.62
CA LEU A 213 -11.13 9.14 -13.77
C LEU A 213 -9.85 8.90 -14.58
N ILE A 214 -9.92 8.12 -15.65
CA ILE A 214 -8.75 7.81 -16.49
C ILE A 214 -8.28 9.05 -17.26
N ASP A 215 -9.19 9.92 -17.69
CA ASP A 215 -8.84 11.22 -18.29
C ASP A 215 -8.10 12.12 -17.29
N SER A 216 -8.65 12.29 -16.08
CA SER A 216 -8.00 13.04 -15.00
C SER A 216 -6.60 12.49 -14.67
N ALA A 217 -6.47 11.17 -14.56
CA ALA A 217 -5.18 10.51 -14.34
C ALA A 217 -4.21 10.81 -15.50
N PHE A 218 -4.66 10.68 -16.75
CA PHE A 218 -3.81 10.90 -17.93
C PHE A 218 -3.36 12.36 -18.09
N HIS A 219 -4.18 13.33 -17.69
CA HIS A 219 -3.77 14.75 -17.57
C HIS A 219 -2.71 14.97 -16.49
N ALA A 220 -2.85 14.30 -15.35
CA ALA A 220 -1.88 14.41 -14.24
C ALA A 220 -0.55 13.66 -14.50
N LEU A 221 -0.54 12.74 -15.45
CA LEU A 221 0.65 12.01 -15.88
C LEU A 221 1.56 12.87 -16.75
N ARG A 222 2.87 12.85 -16.51
CA ARG A 222 3.85 13.53 -17.37
C ARG A 222 4.02 12.81 -18.71
N PRO A 223 4.40 13.50 -19.80
CA PRO A 223 4.89 12.83 -21.01
C PRO A 223 6.09 11.92 -20.71
N GLY A 224 6.08 10.72 -21.29
CA GLY A 224 6.97 9.60 -20.98
C GLY A 224 6.56 8.76 -19.76
N GLY A 225 5.57 9.21 -18.97
CA GLY A 225 5.10 8.49 -17.79
C GLY A 225 4.26 7.25 -18.09
N THR A 226 4.09 6.39 -17.08
CA THR A 226 3.30 5.15 -17.17
C THR A 226 1.98 5.26 -16.40
N LEU A 227 0.85 4.95 -17.04
CA LEU A 227 -0.44 4.76 -16.38
C LEU A 227 -0.75 3.27 -16.35
N VAL A 228 -1.06 2.73 -15.17
CA VAL A 228 -1.71 1.43 -15.04
C VAL A 228 -3.16 1.64 -14.68
N TYR A 229 -4.06 1.11 -15.52
CA TYR A 229 -5.48 1.03 -15.27
C TYR A 229 -5.84 -0.39 -14.87
N SER A 230 -6.63 -0.57 -13.81
CA SER A 230 -7.12 -1.89 -13.41
C SER A 230 -8.52 -1.87 -12.84
N THR A 231 -9.18 -3.03 -12.91
CA THR A 231 -10.47 -3.29 -12.28
C THR A 231 -10.54 -4.72 -11.75
N CYS A 232 -11.44 -4.98 -10.80
CA CYS A 232 -11.85 -6.33 -10.41
C CYS A 232 -13.16 -6.76 -11.09
N THR A 233 -13.40 -6.30 -12.33
CA THR A 233 -14.56 -6.69 -13.14
C THR A 233 -14.11 -7.33 -14.46
N LEU A 234 -15.04 -8.01 -15.15
CA LEU A 234 -14.74 -8.84 -16.32
C LEU A 234 -15.48 -8.39 -17.59
N ASN A 235 -16.37 -7.42 -17.50
CA ASN A 235 -17.06 -6.88 -18.67
C ASN A 235 -16.16 -5.91 -19.47
N ARG A 236 -16.43 -5.80 -20.77
CA ARG A 236 -15.58 -5.01 -21.68
C ARG A 236 -15.88 -3.52 -21.62
N GLU A 237 -17.07 -3.15 -21.16
CA GLU A 237 -17.54 -1.77 -21.04
C GLU A 237 -16.71 -0.99 -20.02
N GLU A 238 -16.34 -1.63 -18.91
CA GLU A 238 -15.48 -1.08 -17.87
C GLU A 238 -13.98 -1.30 -18.15
N ASN A 239 -13.62 -2.27 -18.99
CA ASN A 239 -12.23 -2.66 -19.23
C ASN A 239 -11.67 -2.09 -20.54
N GLU A 240 -11.71 -2.89 -21.62
CA GLU A 240 -11.13 -2.52 -22.91
C GLU A 240 -11.74 -1.22 -23.45
N SER A 241 -13.05 -1.02 -23.29
CA SER A 241 -13.74 0.16 -23.83
C SER A 241 -13.28 1.47 -23.18
N VAL A 242 -12.90 1.44 -21.90
CA VAL A 242 -12.37 2.63 -21.20
C VAL A 242 -10.97 2.98 -21.72
N CYS A 243 -10.12 1.97 -21.92
CA CYS A 243 -8.76 2.17 -22.42
C CYS A 243 -8.77 2.62 -23.89
N LEU A 244 -9.61 1.99 -24.72
CA LEU A 244 -9.78 2.36 -26.14
C LEU A 244 -10.36 3.76 -26.28
N TRP A 245 -11.33 4.14 -25.45
CA TRP A 245 -11.86 5.51 -25.42
C TRP A 245 -10.76 6.56 -25.15
N LEU A 246 -9.84 6.28 -24.22
CA LEU A 246 -8.73 7.19 -23.94
C LEU A 246 -7.81 7.33 -25.17
N GLN A 247 -7.50 6.21 -25.83
CA GLN A 247 -6.71 6.21 -27.06
C GLN A 247 -7.41 6.94 -28.21
N GLU A 248 -8.72 6.77 -28.40
CA GLU A 248 -9.50 7.51 -29.39
C GLU A 248 -9.55 9.01 -29.10
N THR A 249 -9.58 9.39 -27.82
CA THR A 249 -9.59 10.79 -27.38
C THR A 249 -8.22 11.46 -27.60
N TYR A 250 -7.12 10.72 -27.38
CA TYR A 250 -5.75 11.22 -27.51
C TYR A 250 -4.87 10.29 -28.38
N PRO A 251 -5.16 10.15 -29.69
CA PRO A 251 -4.56 9.11 -30.54
C PRO A 251 -3.05 9.26 -30.72
N GLU A 252 -2.52 10.48 -30.63
CA GLU A 252 -1.08 10.77 -30.75
C GLU A 252 -0.33 10.72 -29.41
N ALA A 253 -1.05 10.57 -28.28
CA ALA A 253 -0.46 10.61 -26.94
C ALA A 253 -0.55 9.28 -26.18
N VAL A 254 -1.35 8.31 -26.64
CA VAL A 254 -1.58 7.04 -25.93
C VAL A 254 -0.93 5.88 -26.66
N GLU A 255 0.02 5.24 -25.98
CA GLU A 255 0.64 3.98 -26.40
C GLU A 255 0.27 2.88 -25.39
N PHE A 256 -0.31 1.77 -25.86
CA PHE A 256 -0.48 0.58 -25.02
C PHE A 256 0.84 -0.20 -24.97
N LEU A 257 1.26 -0.56 -23.76
CA LEU A 257 2.47 -1.34 -23.53
C LEU A 257 2.07 -2.79 -23.21
N PRO A 258 2.32 -3.76 -24.12
CA PRO A 258 1.90 -5.14 -23.92
C PRO A 258 2.44 -5.74 -22.61
N LEU A 259 1.63 -6.62 -22.01
CA LEU A 259 1.93 -7.30 -20.75
C LEU A 259 2.18 -8.81 -20.91
N GLY A 260 2.37 -9.27 -22.15
CA GLY A 260 2.55 -10.70 -22.47
C GLY A 260 3.82 -11.32 -21.89
N ASP A 261 4.83 -10.50 -21.59
CA ASP A 261 6.10 -10.93 -20.99
C ASP A 261 6.21 -10.53 -19.50
N LEU A 262 5.11 -10.09 -18.87
CA LEU A 262 5.13 -9.60 -17.48
C LEU A 262 5.57 -10.69 -16.49
N PHE A 263 5.16 -11.92 -16.74
CA PHE A 263 5.51 -13.11 -15.95
C PHE A 263 5.35 -14.37 -16.83
N PRO A 264 5.95 -15.51 -16.46
CA PRO A 264 5.74 -16.76 -17.20
C PRO A 264 4.26 -17.13 -17.31
N GLU A 265 3.80 -17.47 -18.51
CA GLU A 265 2.39 -17.78 -18.82
C GLU A 265 1.43 -16.58 -18.90
N ALA A 266 1.91 -15.33 -18.82
CA ALA A 266 1.07 -14.14 -18.94
C ALA A 266 0.26 -14.10 -20.26
N GLU A 267 0.78 -14.71 -21.33
CA GLU A 267 0.12 -14.84 -22.63
C GLU A 267 -1.24 -15.54 -22.57
N ARG A 268 -1.50 -16.36 -21.54
CA ARG A 268 -2.78 -17.06 -21.35
C ARG A 268 -3.95 -16.11 -21.07
N ALA A 269 -3.66 -14.90 -20.59
CA ALA A 269 -4.65 -13.85 -20.31
C ALA A 269 -4.51 -12.62 -21.23
N LEU A 270 -3.63 -12.70 -22.23
CA LEU A 270 -3.28 -11.55 -23.07
C LEU A 270 -4.37 -11.23 -24.10
N THR A 271 -4.80 -9.97 -24.16
CA THR A 271 -5.71 -9.47 -25.21
C THR A 271 -4.93 -9.03 -26.45
N ALA A 272 -5.63 -8.79 -27.56
CA ALA A 272 -5.00 -8.35 -28.81
C ALA A 272 -4.30 -6.98 -28.68
N GLU A 273 -4.81 -6.13 -27.80
CA GLU A 273 -4.26 -4.81 -27.45
C GLU A 273 -3.04 -4.89 -26.53
N GLY A 274 -2.77 -6.07 -25.94
CA GLY A 274 -1.68 -6.29 -25.01
C GLY A 274 -2.06 -6.14 -23.52
N PHE A 275 -3.35 -6.09 -23.20
CA PHE A 275 -3.85 -6.06 -21.82
C PHE A 275 -3.87 -7.45 -21.20
N LEU A 276 -3.94 -7.54 -19.87
CA LEU A 276 -4.24 -8.79 -19.18
C LEU A 276 -5.71 -8.81 -18.75
N HIS A 277 -6.49 -9.71 -19.34
CA HIS A 277 -7.86 -9.99 -18.94
C HIS A 277 -7.91 -11.35 -18.24
N VAL A 278 -7.73 -11.31 -16.93
CA VAL A 278 -7.56 -12.50 -16.08
C VAL A 278 -8.91 -13.02 -15.65
N PHE A 279 -9.38 -14.10 -16.30
CA PHE A 279 -10.53 -14.86 -15.83
C PHE A 279 -10.12 -15.80 -14.68
N PRO A 280 -11.00 -16.04 -13.68
CA PRO A 280 -10.69 -16.81 -12.47
C PRO A 280 -10.02 -18.17 -12.70
N GLN A 281 -10.45 -18.90 -13.73
CA GLN A 281 -9.95 -20.24 -14.04
C GLN A 281 -8.56 -20.27 -14.68
N ILE A 282 -8.01 -19.13 -15.12
CA ILE A 282 -6.71 -19.10 -15.80
C ILE A 282 -5.60 -19.42 -14.79
N TYR A 283 -5.58 -18.72 -13.65
CA TYR A 283 -4.55 -18.87 -12.61
C TYR A 283 -5.11 -19.25 -11.24
N ASP A 284 -6.38 -19.69 -11.18
CA ASP A 284 -7.11 -20.01 -9.94
C ASP A 284 -7.11 -18.87 -8.91
N CYS A 285 -7.38 -17.65 -9.38
CA CYS A 285 -7.51 -16.44 -8.57
C CYS A 285 -8.86 -15.73 -8.82
N GLU A 286 -8.98 -14.47 -8.40
CA GLU A 286 -10.11 -13.61 -8.73
C GLU A 286 -10.13 -13.25 -10.22
N GLY A 287 -11.27 -12.71 -10.67
CA GLY A 287 -11.36 -12.06 -11.97
C GLY A 287 -10.76 -10.66 -11.92
N PHE A 288 -9.94 -10.29 -12.90
CA PHE A 288 -9.20 -9.03 -12.87
C PHE A 288 -8.82 -8.53 -14.26
N PHE A 289 -8.67 -7.22 -14.42
CA PHE A 289 -8.19 -6.60 -15.66
C PHE A 289 -7.05 -5.63 -15.37
N VAL A 290 -6.01 -5.64 -16.21
CA VAL A 290 -4.87 -4.72 -16.13
C VAL A 290 -4.48 -4.24 -17.52
N ALA A 291 -4.43 -2.93 -17.70
CA ALA A 291 -3.88 -2.27 -18.88
C ALA A 291 -2.72 -1.36 -18.46
N ARG A 292 -1.63 -1.38 -19.22
CA ARG A 292 -0.46 -0.51 -19.04
C ARG A 292 -0.32 0.39 -20.25
N LEU A 293 -0.25 1.70 -20.00
CA LEU A 293 -0.23 2.73 -21.02
C LEU A 293 0.96 3.67 -20.78
N ARG A 294 1.51 4.22 -21.87
CA ARG A 294 2.49 5.30 -21.84
C ARG A 294 1.89 6.56 -22.44
N LYS A 295 2.12 7.69 -21.78
CA LYS A 295 1.80 9.01 -22.34
C LYS A 295 2.95 9.45 -23.24
N THR A 296 2.81 9.39 -24.56
CA THR A 296 3.92 9.67 -25.50
C THR A 296 4.11 11.16 -25.78
N ALA A 297 3.10 11.99 -25.54
CA ALA A 297 3.14 13.42 -25.80
C ALA A 297 2.35 14.23 -24.75
N ALA A 298 2.64 15.53 -24.67
CA ALA A 298 1.81 16.48 -23.94
C ALA A 298 0.43 16.60 -24.64
N ILE A 299 -0.62 16.83 -23.85
CA ILE A 299 -2.00 16.98 -24.33
C ILE A 299 -2.53 18.38 -24.00
N PRO A 300 -3.59 18.87 -24.68
CA PRO A 300 -4.14 20.20 -24.41
C PRO A 300 -4.51 20.38 -22.93
N PRO A 301 -4.07 21.47 -22.27
CA PRO A 301 -4.27 21.63 -20.83
C PRO A 301 -5.73 21.88 -20.46
N LEU A 302 -6.13 21.38 -19.29
CA LEU A 302 -7.43 21.69 -18.70
C LEU A 302 -7.43 23.09 -18.06
N PRO A 303 -8.61 23.73 -17.94
CA PRO A 303 -8.75 24.95 -17.15
C PRO A 303 -8.30 24.73 -15.70
N ALA A 304 -7.63 25.73 -15.13
CA ALA A 304 -7.19 25.67 -13.74
C ALA A 304 -8.39 25.44 -12.79
N PRO A 305 -8.21 24.66 -11.71
CA PRO A 305 -9.27 24.38 -10.77
C PRO A 305 -9.78 25.66 -10.10
N GLY A 306 -11.11 25.75 -9.94
CA GLY A 306 -11.75 26.91 -9.30
C GLY A 306 -11.58 27.01 -7.78
N TYR A 307 -10.97 26.00 -7.13
CA TYR A 307 -10.78 25.99 -5.68
C TYR A 307 -9.47 26.68 -5.27
N LYS A 308 -9.46 27.27 -4.07
CA LYS A 308 -8.25 27.81 -3.45
C LYS A 308 -7.74 26.87 -2.37
N VAL A 309 -6.48 26.46 -2.50
CA VAL A 309 -5.71 25.90 -1.39
C VAL A 309 -5.46 27.00 -0.35
N GLY A 310 -5.77 26.71 0.92
CA GLY A 310 -5.51 27.63 2.02
C GLY A 310 -4.01 27.70 2.36
N LYS A 311 -3.67 28.47 3.39
CA LYS A 311 -2.30 28.50 3.93
C LYS A 311 -1.90 27.09 4.38
N PHE A 312 -0.72 26.64 3.93
CA PHE A 312 -0.13 25.39 4.40
C PHE A 312 0.25 25.50 5.89
N PRO A 313 -0.15 24.56 6.76
CA PRO A 313 -0.06 24.74 8.21
C PRO A 313 1.29 24.36 8.81
N PHE A 314 2.25 23.89 8.00
CA PHE A 314 3.59 23.49 8.45
C PHE A 314 4.66 24.47 7.95
N ALA A 315 5.76 24.54 8.70
CA ALA A 315 6.98 25.24 8.30
C ALA A 315 8.17 24.27 8.29
N PRO A 316 9.12 24.39 7.35
CA PRO A 316 10.30 23.55 7.33
C PRO A 316 11.20 23.86 8.53
N MET A 317 11.78 22.84 9.16
CA MET A 317 12.76 22.98 10.22
C MET A 317 14.17 22.99 9.65
N LYS A 318 15.02 23.93 10.06
CA LYS A 318 16.40 24.07 9.57
C LYS A 318 17.37 24.46 10.70
N GLY A 319 18.66 24.29 10.44
CA GLY A 319 19.72 24.75 11.33
C GLY A 319 19.76 23.99 12.66
N ARG A 320 19.94 24.74 13.77
CA ARG A 320 20.21 24.17 15.10
C ARG A 320 19.09 23.28 15.62
N GLU A 321 17.83 23.66 15.42
CA GLU A 321 16.68 22.90 15.90
C GLU A 321 16.56 21.55 15.19
N ALA A 322 16.76 21.53 13.86
CA ALA A 322 16.79 20.30 13.07
C ALA A 322 17.92 19.36 13.52
N MET A 323 19.14 19.89 13.73
CA MET A 323 20.26 19.10 14.22
C MET A 323 20.00 18.49 15.60
N GLN A 324 19.39 19.25 16.52
CA GLN A 324 19.07 18.78 17.87
C GLN A 324 18.06 17.64 17.87
N ILE A 325 16.99 17.74 17.07
CA ILE A 325 16.00 16.67 17.00
C ILE A 325 16.56 15.43 16.30
N THR A 326 17.37 15.59 15.23
CA THR A 326 18.03 14.46 14.58
C THR A 326 18.97 13.73 15.55
N GLN A 327 19.78 14.47 16.33
CA GLN A 327 20.64 13.86 17.34
C GLN A 327 19.83 13.12 18.42
N ALA A 328 18.73 13.71 18.89
CA ALA A 328 17.86 13.09 19.89
C ALA A 328 17.17 11.82 19.34
N ALA A 329 16.74 11.85 18.08
CA ALA A 329 16.11 10.71 17.41
C ALA A 329 17.12 9.56 17.23
N ASN A 330 18.33 9.86 16.75
CA ASN A 330 19.41 8.89 16.61
C ASN A 330 19.74 8.22 17.95
N ALA A 331 19.77 8.98 19.06
CA ALA A 331 20.00 8.42 20.40
C ALA A 331 18.88 7.47 20.86
N SER A 332 17.67 7.60 20.29
CA SER A 332 16.54 6.68 20.50
C SER A 332 16.45 5.59 19.42
N GLY A 333 17.46 5.46 18.55
CA GLY A 333 17.52 4.45 17.49
C GLY A 333 16.71 4.78 16.23
N LEU A 334 16.23 6.02 16.07
CA LEU A 334 15.43 6.43 14.91
C LEU A 334 16.31 7.18 13.90
N GLN A 335 16.33 6.72 12.65
CA GLN A 335 17.18 7.26 11.58
C GLN A 335 16.39 7.47 10.28
N TRP A 336 16.76 8.47 9.49
CA TRP A 336 16.18 8.71 8.16
C TRP A 336 17.22 9.28 7.20
N GLY A 337 16.98 9.08 5.89
CA GLY A 337 17.83 9.58 4.81
C GLY A 337 17.48 10.99 4.36
N GLU A 338 18.21 11.47 3.36
CA GLU A 338 18.03 12.80 2.76
C GLU A 338 16.71 12.94 2.00
N ASN A 339 16.03 11.83 1.69
CA ASN A 339 14.72 11.81 1.05
C ASN A 339 13.59 12.30 1.98
N LEU A 340 13.84 12.46 3.28
CA LEU A 340 12.87 12.96 4.26
C LEU A 340 13.34 14.26 4.91
N HIS A 341 12.51 15.29 4.85
CA HIS A 341 12.79 16.61 5.43
C HIS A 341 11.92 16.88 6.67
N LEU A 342 12.49 17.57 7.65
CA LEU A 342 11.80 17.94 8.88
C LEU A 342 10.87 19.15 8.68
N TRP A 343 9.65 19.02 9.16
CA TRP A 343 8.63 20.07 9.17
C TRP A 343 7.97 20.15 10.54
N GLN A 344 7.49 21.33 10.92
CA GLN A 344 6.85 21.57 12.20
C GLN A 344 5.51 22.29 12.09
N ARG A 345 4.61 21.94 13.01
CA ARG A 345 3.36 22.66 13.28
C ARG A 345 3.10 22.64 14.77
N ASP A 346 3.10 23.82 15.39
CA ASP A 346 2.98 23.97 16.84
C ASP A 346 4.04 23.13 17.59
N LYS A 347 3.62 22.07 18.29
CA LYS A 347 4.51 21.13 18.98
C LYS A 347 4.80 19.86 18.18
N GLU A 348 4.15 19.68 17.05
CA GLU A 348 4.31 18.49 16.23
C GLU A 348 5.51 18.63 15.30
N VAL A 349 6.33 17.58 15.26
CA VAL A 349 7.41 17.44 14.29
C VAL A 349 7.09 16.29 13.37
N TRP A 350 7.25 16.54 12.08
CA TRP A 350 6.92 15.64 10.98
C TRP A 350 8.11 15.48 10.05
N LEU A 351 8.15 14.36 9.34
CA LEU A 351 9.05 14.09 8.23
C LEU A 351 8.22 14.01 6.96
N PHE A 352 8.51 14.88 5.99
CA PHE A 352 7.86 14.87 4.68
C PHE A 352 8.82 14.33 3.61
N PRO A 353 8.33 13.53 2.65
CA PRO A 353 9.13 13.12 1.50
C PRO A 353 9.50 14.33 0.64
N ALA A 354 10.76 14.47 0.27
CA ALA A 354 11.24 15.62 -0.52
C ALA A 354 10.43 15.79 -1.82
N GLU A 355 10.10 14.67 -2.49
CA GLU A 355 9.36 14.66 -3.75
C GLU A 355 7.91 15.13 -3.66
N ILE A 356 7.33 15.22 -2.45
CA ILE A 356 5.97 15.78 -2.26
C ILE A 356 5.97 17.29 -2.12
N GLU A 357 7.11 17.92 -1.82
CA GLU A 357 7.16 19.35 -1.52
C GLU A 357 6.69 20.21 -2.69
N ALA A 358 6.95 19.77 -3.93
CA ALA A 358 6.49 20.43 -5.16
C ALA A 358 4.95 20.46 -5.31
N LEU A 359 4.22 19.69 -4.50
CA LEU A 359 2.76 19.60 -4.51
C LEU A 359 2.13 20.46 -3.41
N ILE A 360 2.93 20.96 -2.46
CA ILE A 360 2.45 21.86 -1.40
C ILE A 360 1.91 23.14 -2.05
N GLY A 361 0.66 23.48 -1.71
CA GLY A 361 -0.02 24.63 -2.30
C GLY A 361 -0.65 24.37 -3.68
N LYS A 362 -0.64 23.13 -4.18
CA LYS A 362 -1.45 22.73 -5.35
C LYS A 362 -2.71 21.97 -4.95
N VAL A 363 -2.60 21.10 -3.94
CA VAL A 363 -3.72 20.34 -3.36
C VAL A 363 -3.72 20.44 -1.83
N ARG A 364 -4.85 20.08 -1.20
CA ARG A 364 -4.93 19.94 0.26
C ARG A 364 -4.59 18.51 0.65
N PHE A 365 -3.67 18.35 1.58
CA PHE A 365 -3.31 17.05 2.13
C PHE A 365 -4.13 16.73 3.37
N SER A 366 -4.59 15.49 3.46
CA SER A 366 -5.12 14.91 4.70
C SER A 366 -3.98 14.61 5.67
N ARG A 367 -2.86 14.07 5.16
CA ARG A 367 -1.64 13.77 5.91
C ARG A 367 -0.43 13.79 4.97
N LEU A 368 0.76 14.06 5.47
CA LEU A 368 2.01 14.08 4.71
C LEU A 368 3.10 13.36 5.51
N GLY A 369 3.70 12.34 4.91
CA GLY A 369 4.75 11.55 5.55
C GLY A 369 4.36 11.03 6.93
N ILE A 370 5.29 11.10 7.87
CA ILE A 370 5.15 10.54 9.22
C ILE A 370 5.34 11.62 10.29
N LYS A 371 4.53 11.59 11.34
CA LYS A 371 4.71 12.38 12.54
C LYS A 371 5.84 11.74 13.33
N LEU A 372 6.98 12.42 13.41
CA LEU A 372 8.17 11.94 14.11
C LEU A 372 7.96 12.02 15.63
N ALA A 373 7.50 13.17 16.12
CA ALA A 373 7.42 13.45 17.54
C ALA A 373 6.42 14.55 17.89
N GLU A 374 6.11 14.64 19.19
CA GLU A 374 5.60 15.86 19.81
C GLU A 374 6.64 16.43 20.77
N SER A 375 6.96 17.71 20.65
CA SER A 375 7.88 18.41 21.55
C SER A 375 7.20 18.76 22.87
N HIS A 376 7.97 18.66 23.96
CA HIS A 376 7.57 19.12 25.29
C HIS A 376 8.77 19.68 26.05
N ASN A 377 8.54 20.28 27.22
CA ASN A 377 9.56 21.04 27.97
C ASN A 377 10.86 20.26 28.33
N LYS A 378 10.85 18.93 28.21
CA LYS A 378 11.96 18.05 28.60
C LYS A 378 12.47 17.17 27.46
N GLY A 379 12.06 17.42 26.21
CA GLY A 379 12.49 16.63 25.05
C GLY A 379 11.33 16.31 24.10
N TYR A 380 11.36 15.09 23.56
CA TYR A 380 10.46 14.64 22.50
C TYR A 380 9.70 13.39 22.92
N ARG A 381 8.42 13.35 22.60
CA ARG A 381 7.61 12.13 22.63
C ARG A 381 7.56 11.55 21.22
N TRP A 382 8.43 10.60 20.95
CA TRP A 382 8.46 9.85 19.69
C TRP A 382 7.12 9.15 19.44
N GLN A 383 6.67 9.18 18.19
CA GLN A 383 5.40 8.55 17.81
C GLN A 383 5.62 7.11 17.37
N HIS A 384 4.65 6.24 17.66
CA HIS A 384 4.72 4.83 17.28
C HIS A 384 4.95 4.64 15.78
N GLU A 385 4.27 5.40 14.92
CA GLU A 385 4.44 5.29 13.45
C GLU A 385 5.89 5.57 13.01
N ALA A 386 6.59 6.50 13.66
CA ALA A 386 7.99 6.78 13.37
C ALA A 386 8.91 5.66 13.86
N VAL A 387 8.60 5.03 15.00
CA VAL A 387 9.38 3.86 15.48
C VAL A 387 9.28 2.71 14.50
N ILE A 388 8.07 2.40 14.01
CA ILE A 388 7.87 1.29 13.07
C ILE A 388 8.57 1.54 11.73
N ALA A 389 8.70 2.80 11.30
CA ALA A 389 9.30 3.17 10.01
C ALA A 389 10.82 3.41 10.06
N LEU A 390 11.36 3.91 11.18
CA LEU A 390 12.70 4.50 11.23
C LEU A 390 13.65 3.82 12.21
N ALA A 391 13.15 2.91 13.05
CA ALA A 391 13.98 2.32 14.09
C ALA A 391 14.94 1.27 13.52
N ASP A 392 16.21 1.36 13.92
CA ASP A 392 17.21 0.33 13.68
C ASP A 392 17.11 -0.76 14.77
N PRO A 393 16.67 -2.00 14.44
CA PRO A 393 16.55 -3.08 15.43
C PRO A 393 17.90 -3.52 16.01
N HIS A 394 19.03 -3.15 15.41
CA HIS A 394 20.37 -3.44 15.91
C HIS A 394 20.97 -2.31 16.76
N HIS A 395 20.19 -1.26 17.04
CA HIS A 395 20.63 -0.14 17.86
C HIS A 395 21.02 -0.60 19.28
N ALA A 396 22.00 0.08 19.91
CA ALA A 396 22.52 -0.30 21.23
C ALA A 396 21.48 -0.30 22.38
N ASN A 397 20.36 0.42 22.18
CA ASN A 397 19.24 0.48 23.14
C ASN A 397 18.09 -0.48 22.77
N ALA A 398 18.27 -1.34 21.77
CA ALA A 398 17.30 -2.37 21.41
C ALA A 398 17.23 -3.44 22.51
N PHE A 399 16.01 -3.91 22.77
CA PHE A 399 15.72 -4.96 23.73
C PHE A 399 14.71 -5.93 23.13
N GLU A 400 15.19 -7.14 22.86
CA GLU A 400 14.40 -8.22 22.28
C GLU A 400 13.51 -8.85 23.33
N LEU A 401 12.19 -8.85 23.07
CA LEU A 401 11.22 -9.53 23.91
C LEU A 401 11.22 -11.03 23.65
N SER A 402 11.01 -11.80 24.71
CA SER A 402 10.55 -13.18 24.56
C SER A 402 9.13 -13.23 23.98
N HIS A 403 8.72 -14.40 23.53
CA HIS A 403 7.38 -14.61 22.99
C HIS A 403 6.26 -14.18 23.97
N GLN A 404 6.36 -14.58 25.24
CA GLN A 404 5.36 -14.24 26.26
C GLN A 404 5.29 -12.73 26.51
N GLU A 405 6.44 -12.06 26.54
CA GLU A 405 6.52 -10.62 26.74
C GLU A 405 5.96 -9.85 25.54
N ALA A 406 6.20 -10.32 24.32
CA ALA A 406 5.63 -9.75 23.11
C ALA A 406 4.11 -9.86 23.08
N GLU A 407 3.53 -10.97 23.56
CA GLU A 407 2.09 -11.11 23.71
C GLU A 407 1.53 -10.05 24.67
N GLU A 408 2.13 -9.88 25.84
CA GLU A 408 1.73 -8.85 26.81
C GLU A 408 1.85 -7.43 26.23
N TRP A 409 2.89 -7.18 25.42
CA TRP A 409 3.07 -5.92 24.71
C TRP A 409 1.89 -5.59 23.78
N TYR A 410 1.48 -6.54 22.93
CA TYR A 410 0.34 -6.37 22.01
C TYR A 410 -1.02 -6.33 22.73
N ARG A 411 -1.11 -6.89 23.94
CA ARG A 411 -2.25 -6.71 24.85
C ARG A 411 -2.25 -5.33 25.55
N GLY A 412 -1.28 -4.47 25.26
CA GLY A 412 -1.17 -3.13 25.84
C GLY A 412 -0.78 -3.13 27.32
N ARG A 413 -0.12 -4.20 27.79
CA ARG A 413 0.30 -4.37 29.19
C ARG A 413 1.80 -4.09 29.34
N ASP A 414 2.17 -3.62 30.54
CA ASP A 414 3.58 -3.40 30.91
C ASP A 414 4.32 -4.74 30.93
N VAL A 415 5.58 -4.73 30.50
CA VAL A 415 6.42 -5.94 30.43
C VAL A 415 7.41 -5.95 31.60
N TYR A 416 7.70 -7.11 32.17
CA TYR A 416 8.60 -7.30 33.32
C TYR A 416 9.75 -8.25 32.96
N PRO A 417 10.78 -7.75 32.28
CA PRO A 417 11.86 -8.61 31.82
C PRO A 417 12.71 -9.15 32.97
N GLN A 418 13.15 -10.40 32.85
CA GLN A 418 14.06 -11.02 33.83
C GLN A 418 15.40 -10.27 33.89
N THR A 419 15.90 -9.85 32.72
CA THR A 419 17.10 -9.01 32.60
C THR A 419 16.68 -7.61 32.20
N ALA A 420 16.87 -6.64 33.09
CA ALA A 420 16.51 -5.26 32.79
C ALA A 420 17.45 -4.66 31.73
N PRO A 421 16.92 -3.93 30.73
CA PRO A 421 17.77 -3.18 29.81
C PRO A 421 18.56 -2.10 30.56
N SER A 422 19.72 -1.73 30.03
CA SER A 422 20.61 -0.73 30.65
C SER A 422 20.09 0.70 30.49
N ALA A 423 19.45 0.99 29.36
CA ALA A 423 18.91 2.31 29.01
C ALA A 423 17.54 2.60 29.64
N ASP A 424 17.24 3.88 29.83
CA ASP A 424 15.93 4.33 30.32
C ASP A 424 14.88 4.41 29.20
N ASP A 425 15.28 4.85 28.01
CA ASP A 425 14.47 4.78 26.80
C ASP A 425 14.93 3.55 25.99
N VAL A 426 14.01 2.62 25.76
CA VAL A 426 14.29 1.28 25.24
C VAL A 426 13.56 1.09 23.93
N LEU A 427 14.29 0.72 22.88
CA LEU A 427 13.69 0.29 21.62
C LEU A 427 13.27 -1.18 21.78
N VAL A 428 11.98 -1.44 21.75
CA VAL A 428 11.43 -2.78 21.96
C VAL A 428 11.36 -3.50 20.62
N THR A 429 11.96 -4.67 20.55
CA THR A 429 11.97 -5.53 19.36
C THR A 429 11.35 -6.90 19.65
N PHE A 430 10.77 -7.51 18.63
CA PHE A 430 10.38 -8.92 18.63
C PHE A 430 10.62 -9.52 17.24
N GLN A 431 11.22 -10.71 17.17
CA GLN A 431 11.73 -11.30 15.93
C GLN A 431 12.71 -10.35 15.21
N HIS A 432 13.51 -9.59 15.97
CA HIS A 432 14.38 -8.52 15.48
C HIS A 432 13.66 -7.41 14.70
N GLN A 433 12.38 -7.20 14.97
CA GLN A 433 11.57 -6.16 14.33
C GLN A 433 11.14 -5.11 15.36
N PRO A 434 11.24 -3.81 15.05
CA PRO A 434 10.75 -2.77 15.95
C PRO A 434 9.25 -2.90 16.20
N ILE A 435 8.83 -2.99 17.46
CA ILE A 435 7.42 -3.04 17.87
C ILE A 435 6.99 -1.87 18.75
N GLY A 436 7.94 -1.04 19.19
CA GLY A 436 7.68 0.26 19.80
C GLY A 436 8.83 0.78 20.65
N LEU A 437 8.59 1.87 21.37
CA LEU A 437 9.52 2.42 22.34
C LEU A 437 8.92 2.29 23.74
N ALA A 438 9.73 1.94 24.73
CA ALA A 438 9.30 1.85 26.11
C ALA A 438 10.17 2.72 27.02
N LYS A 439 9.59 3.14 28.14
CA LYS A 439 10.38 3.70 29.24
C LYS A 439 10.57 2.65 30.32
N ARG A 440 11.81 2.44 30.73
CA ARG A 440 12.14 1.64 31.91
C ARG A 440 11.77 2.41 33.17
N ILE A 441 10.97 1.79 34.04
CA ILE A 441 10.57 2.33 35.34
C ILE A 441 10.87 1.29 36.41
N GLY A 442 12.07 1.35 36.98
CA GLY A 442 12.56 0.28 37.87
C GLY A 442 12.74 -1.01 37.07
N SER A 443 12.02 -2.07 37.43
CA SER A 443 12.08 -3.38 36.76
C SER A 443 11.06 -3.56 35.63
N ARG A 444 10.17 -2.60 35.37
CA ARG A 444 9.16 -2.72 34.30
C ARG A 444 9.48 -1.87 33.09
N LEU A 445 9.09 -2.35 31.92
CA LEU A 445 8.98 -1.57 30.69
C LEU A 445 7.54 -1.09 30.54
N LYS A 446 7.37 0.24 30.60
CA LYS A 446 6.05 0.86 30.44
C LYS A 446 5.60 0.72 28.98
N ASN A 447 4.43 0.14 28.79
CA ASN A 447 3.84 -0.04 27.47
C ASN A 447 3.50 1.31 26.83
N SER A 448 3.83 1.46 25.55
CA SER A 448 3.43 2.62 24.75
C SER A 448 2.76 2.22 23.43
N TYR A 449 2.32 0.97 23.30
CA TYR A 449 1.60 0.51 22.13
C TYR A 449 0.29 1.30 22.00
N PRO A 450 -0.05 1.84 20.81
CA PRO A 450 -1.25 2.64 20.65
C PRO A 450 -2.50 1.85 21.04
N ARG A 451 -3.37 2.48 21.84
CA ARG A 451 -4.55 1.80 22.43
C ARG A 451 -5.52 1.29 21.38
N GLU A 452 -5.64 2.02 20.28
CA GLU A 452 -6.45 1.67 19.12
C GLU A 452 -5.95 0.44 18.36
N LEU A 453 -4.71 0.00 18.61
CA LEU A 453 -4.12 -1.20 18.02
C LEU A 453 -4.13 -2.41 18.97
N VAL A 454 -4.39 -2.20 20.27
CA VAL A 454 -4.39 -3.25 21.29
C VAL A 454 -5.35 -4.38 20.90
N ARG A 455 -4.90 -5.62 21.10
CA ARG A 455 -5.66 -6.83 20.74
C ARG A 455 -6.12 -7.58 21.98
N ASP A 456 -7.43 -7.68 22.14
CA ASP A 456 -8.06 -8.38 23.27
C ASP A 456 -8.31 -9.89 22.99
N GLY A 457 -8.12 -10.34 21.73
CA GLY A 457 -8.40 -11.71 21.29
C GLY A 457 -7.26 -12.71 21.53
N LYS A 458 -7.37 -13.88 20.90
CA LYS A 458 -6.28 -14.85 20.78
C LYS A 458 -5.21 -14.25 19.87
N LEU A 459 -4.02 -14.06 20.42
CA LEU A 459 -2.81 -13.67 19.69
C LEU A 459 -2.01 -14.92 19.36
N PHE A 460 -0.98 -14.76 18.54
CA PHE A 460 0.00 -15.79 18.24
C PHE A 460 0.37 -16.56 19.52
N THR A 461 0.05 -17.86 19.56
CA THR A 461 0.33 -18.73 20.70
C THR A 461 1.74 -19.27 20.55
N GLY A 462 2.51 -19.27 21.64
CA GLY A 462 3.86 -19.82 21.63
C GLY A 462 3.79 -21.29 21.28
N ASN A 463 4.43 -21.67 20.18
CA ASN A 463 4.96 -23.02 20.07
C ASN A 463 6.27 -22.99 20.87
N ASP A 464 6.23 -23.52 22.09
CA ASP A 464 7.43 -23.78 22.90
C ASP A 464 8.43 -24.67 22.14
#